data_AF-A0A842SG00-F1
#
_entry.id   AF-A0A842SG00-F1
#
_cell.length_a   1.000
_cell.length_b   1.000
_cell.length_c   1.000
_cell.angle_alpha   90.00
_cell.angle_beta   90.00
_cell.angle_gamma   90.00
#
_symmetry.space_group_name_H-M   'P 1'
#
loop_
_entity.id
_entity.type
_entity.pdbx_description
1 polymer ?
#
loop_
_entity_poly.entity_id
_entity_poly.type
_entity_poly.pdbx_seq_one_letter_code
_entity_poly.pdbx_strand_id
1 'polypeptide(L)' 'MSKVKRVNIELKEDTHMKAKVIAVLKDITLNEFFESAIEKYIDENKGVLEKIKE' A
#
# COMPACT_ATOMS: atom_id res chain seq x y z
N MET A 1 8.99 12.12 -15.51
CA MET A 1 8.81 10.78 -14.90
C MET A 1 8.78 10.96 -13.39
N SER A 2 7.66 10.62 -12.73
CA SER A 2 7.60 10.63 -11.26
C SER A 2 8.67 9.71 -10.69
N LYS A 3 9.47 10.21 -9.74
CA LYS A 3 10.55 9.44 -9.13
C LYS A 3 9.94 8.33 -8.26
N VAL A 4 10.06 7.08 -8.70
CA VAL A 4 9.67 5.91 -7.90
C VAL A 4 10.61 5.80 -6.70
N LYS A 5 10.06 5.69 -5.49
CA LYS A 5 10.83 5.45 -4.26
C LYS A 5 10.61 4.00 -3.83
N ARG A 6 11.71 3.29 -3.53
CA ARG A 6 11.65 1.93 -2.97
C ARG A 6 11.51 2.03 -1.46
N VAL A 7 10.67 1.16 -0.89
CA VAL A 7 10.43 1.07 0.55
C VAL A 7 10.73 -0.35 0.98
N ASN A 8 11.42 -0.52 2.10
CA ASN A 8 11.61 -1.83 2.73
C ASN A 8 10.62 -1.94 3.89
N ILE A 9 9.75 -2.95 3.87
CA ILE A 9 8.66 -3.11 4.84
C ILE A 9 8.77 -4.50 5.44
N GLU A 10 8.87 -4.55 6.77
CA GLU A 10 8.71 -5.79 7.52
C GLU A 10 7.23 -5.99 7.84
N LEU A 11 6.72 -7.20 7.57
CA LEU A 11 5.34 -7.58 7.85
C LEU A 11 5.33 -8.86 8.69
N LYS A 12 4.34 -8.97 9.59
CA LYS A 12 4.05 -10.24 10.25
C LYS A 12 3.76 -11.30 9.19
N GLU A 13 4.25 -12.52 9.42
CA GLU A 13 4.14 -13.64 8.48
C GLU A 13 2.68 -13.87 8.02
N ASP A 14 1.74 -13.89 8.95
CA ASP A 14 0.31 -14.07 8.67
C ASP A 14 -0.26 -12.95 7.77
N THR A 15 0.11 -11.69 8.02
CA THR A 15 -0.31 -10.55 7.21
C THR A 15 0.27 -10.63 5.80
N HIS A 16 1.56 -10.96 5.68
CA HIS A 16 2.22 -11.13 4.39
C HIS A 16 1.60 -12.29 3.58
N MET A 17 1.32 -13.41 4.23
CA MET A 17 0.68 -14.57 3.61
C MET A 17 -0.71 -14.21 3.07
N LYS A 18 -1.55 -13.56 3.90
CA LYS A 18 -2.88 -13.11 3.49
C LYS A 18 -2.82 -12.14 2.32
N ALA A 19 -1.91 -11.16 2.35
CA ALA A 19 -1.71 -10.22 1.24
C ALA A 19 -1.33 -10.95 -0.06
N LYS A 20 -0.39 -11.92 0.03
CA LYS A 20 0.02 -12.73 -1.12
C LYS A 20 -1.13 -13.55 -1.70
N VAL A 21 -1.92 -14.21 -0.86
CA VAL A 21 -3.10 -14.97 -1.32
C VAL A 21 -4.10 -14.06 -2.03
N ILE A 22 -4.38 -12.89 -1.46
CA ILE A 22 -5.31 -11.93 -2.08
C ILE A 22 -4.79 -11.43 -3.43
N ALA A 23 -3.49 -11.10 -3.53
CA ALA A 23 -2.89 -10.65 -4.77
C ALA A 23 -3.03 -11.71 -5.89
N VAL A 24 -2.75 -12.99 -5.56
CA VAL A 24 -2.94 -14.11 -6.48
C VAL A 24 -4.40 -14.27 -6.90
N LEU A 25 -5.36 -14.22 -5.96
CA LEU A 25 -6.79 -14.35 -6.27
C LEU A 25 -7.34 -13.19 -7.12
N LYS A 26 -6.65 -12.05 -7.10
CA LYS A 26 -7.01 -10.85 -7.88
C LYS A 26 -6.25 -10.73 -9.20
N ASP A 27 -5.39 -11.69 -9.53
CA ASP A 27 -4.51 -11.66 -10.70
C ASP A 27 -3.65 -10.38 -10.79
N ILE A 28 -3.12 -9.94 -9.65
CA ILE A 28 -2.20 -8.79 -9.55
C ILE A 28 -0.93 -9.18 -8.78
N THR A 29 0.13 -8.40 -8.96
CA THR A 29 1.36 -8.57 -8.18
C THR A 29 1.16 -8.12 -6.73
N LEU A 30 1.98 -8.68 -5.83
CA LEU A 30 1.98 -8.25 -4.42
C LEU A 30 2.35 -6.76 -4.26
N ASN A 31 3.20 -6.24 -5.15
CA ASN A 31 3.55 -4.81 -5.17
C ASN A 31 2.34 -3.95 -5.53
N GLU A 32 1.61 -4.28 -6.59
CA GLU A 32 0.38 -3.55 -6.98
C GLU A 32 -0.68 -3.61 -5.87
N PHE A 33 -0.78 -4.74 -5.18
CA PHE A 33 -1.65 -4.86 -4.02
C PHE A 33 -1.25 -3.89 -2.90
N PHE A 34 0.05 -3.80 -2.56
CA PHE A 34 0.53 -2.87 -1.55
C PHE A 34 0.37 -1.41 -1.96
N GLU A 35 0.69 -1.07 -3.21
CA GLU A 35 0.48 0.28 -3.76
C GLU A 35 -1.00 0.69 -3.65
N SER A 36 -1.90 -0.16 -4.12
CA SER A 36 -3.35 0.08 -4.06
C SER A 36 -3.85 0.21 -2.61
N ALA A 37 -3.32 -0.61 -1.68
CA ALA A 37 -3.70 -0.54 -0.27
C ALA A 37 -3.24 0.77 0.39
N ILE A 38 -2.02 1.24 0.07
CA ILE A 38 -1.49 2.51 0.56
C ILE A 38 -2.28 3.68 -0.03
N GLU A 39 -2.50 3.70 -1.35
CA GLU A 39 -3.27 4.75 -2.02
C GLU A 39 -4.69 4.87 -1.46
N LYS A 40 -5.38 3.74 -1.30
CA LYS A 40 -6.71 3.70 -0.69
C LYS A 40 -6.69 4.28 0.73
N TYR A 41 -5.72 3.89 1.55
CA TYR A 41 -5.63 4.39 2.93
C TYR A 41 -5.29 5.89 2.99
N ILE A 42 -4.44 6.39 2.10
CA ILE A 42 -4.18 7.83 1.96
C ILE A 42 -5.46 8.57 1.58
N ASP A 43 -6.22 8.04 0.64
CA ASP A 43 -7.48 8.60 0.18
C ASP A 43 -8.55 8.70 1.29
N GLU A 44 -8.67 7.65 2.11
CA GLU A 44 -9.53 7.62 3.30
C GLU A 44 -9.10 8.64 4.37
N ASN A 45 -7.82 9.05 4.38
CA ASN A 45 -7.23 9.94 5.37
C ASN A 45 -6.83 11.32 4.81
N LYS A 46 -7.38 11.73 3.66
CA LYS A 46 -7.08 13.04 3.03
C LYS A 46 -7.19 14.22 4.00
N GLY A 47 -8.17 14.20 4.91
CA GLY A 47 -8.36 15.26 5.91
C GLY A 47 -7.20 15.40 6.92
N VAL A 48 -6.42 14.33 7.14
CA VAL A 48 -5.21 14.41 7.99
C VAL A 48 -4.10 15.20 7.28
N LEU A 49 -4.01 15.09 5.96
CA LEU A 49 -3.00 15.80 5.16
C LEU A 49 -3.23 17.31 5.14
N GLU A 50 -4.45 17.77 5.40
CA GLU A 50 -4.74 19.21 5.52
C GLU A 50 -3.98 19.87 6.67
N LYS A 51 -3.60 19.10 7.70
CA LYS A 51 -2.80 19.56 8.85
C LYS A 51 -1.31 19.75 8.51
N ILE A 52 -0.87 19.32 7.34
CA ILE A 52 0.53 19.44 6.89
C ILE A 52 0.74 20.77 6.12
N LYS A 53 -0.33 21.55 5.87
CA LYS A 53 -0.27 22.83 5.15
C LYS A 53 0.12 24.05 6.03
N GLU A 54 0.62 23.84 7.25
CA GLU A 54 1.22 24.90 8.09
C GLU A 54 2.75 24.89 8.04
#